data_AF-A0A9Q3P980-F1
#
_entry.id   AF-A0A9Q3P980-F1
#
_cell.length_a   1.000
_cell.length_b   1.000
_cell.length_c   1.000
_cell.angle_alpha   90.00
_cell.angle_beta   90.00
_cell.angle_gamma   90.00
#
_symmetry.space_group_name_H-M   'P 1'
#
loop_
_entity.id
_entity.type
_entity.pdbx_description
1 polymer ?
#
loop_
_entity_poly.entity_id
_entity_poly.type
_entity_poly.pdbx_seq_one_letter_code
_entity_poly.pdbx_strand_id
1 'polypeptide(L)'
;MMKVFPSVYHQYLDVFSKVKAEKLPPHHSCDNHIELEGSLPPVGVIYSLSNQDSDTLRAYIPENVEKVFTQPSSSSTGEAVLFVKNKYGALRLCVDYYKLNAVTRKNKYPVPPMNQLLNVFNGSSIFSKIYLNGGYNLLRIKEGDEHLTALKTKYGSF
;
A
#
# COMPACT_ATOMS: atom_id res chain seq x y z
N MET A 1 4.40 3.66 27.56
CA MET A 1 3.38 3.83 26.50
C MET A 1 2.31 4.88 26.86
N MET A 2 1.67 4.82 28.04
CA MET A 2 0.61 5.77 28.46
C MET A 2 1.05 7.25 28.58
N LYS A 3 2.33 7.53 28.83
CA LYS A 3 2.86 8.91 28.95
C LYS A 3 2.96 9.69 27.62
N VAL A 4 2.78 9.02 26.48
CA VAL A 4 2.90 9.64 25.13
C VAL A 4 1.55 10.15 24.62
N PHE A 5 0.43 9.62 25.13
CA PHE A 5 -0.92 9.95 24.66
C PHE A 5 -1.73 10.63 25.76
N PRO A 6 -2.53 11.68 25.43
CA PRO A 6 -3.49 12.27 26.36
C PRO A 6 -4.41 11.21 26.98
N SER A 7 -4.78 11.40 28.25
CA SER A 7 -5.61 10.45 29.03
C SER A 7 -6.94 10.12 28.37
N VAL A 8 -7.54 11.08 27.66
CA VAL A 8 -8.79 10.91 26.91
C VAL A 8 -8.71 9.82 25.83
N TYR A 9 -7.51 9.47 25.36
CA TYR A 9 -7.29 8.42 24.36
C TYR A 9 -6.83 7.09 24.97
N HIS A 10 -6.72 6.98 26.30
CA HIS A 10 -6.18 5.78 26.95
C HIS A 10 -7.02 4.52 26.67
N GLN A 11 -8.33 4.67 26.46
CA GLN A 11 -9.20 3.56 26.05
C GLN A 11 -8.95 3.05 24.61
N TYR A 12 -8.27 3.85 23.78
CA TYR A 12 -7.98 3.54 22.37
C TYR A 12 -6.49 3.27 22.13
N LEU A 13 -5.68 3.01 23.18
CA LEU A 13 -4.23 2.82 23.00
C LEU A 13 -3.88 1.71 22.01
N ASP A 14 -4.78 0.74 21.84
CA ASP A 14 -4.60 -0.37 20.95
C ASP A 14 -4.66 0.03 19.45
N VAL A 15 -5.40 1.08 19.08
CA VAL A 15 -5.46 1.60 17.69
C VAL A 15 -4.16 2.30 17.27
N PHE A 16 -3.34 2.71 18.24
CA PHE A 16 -2.02 3.30 18.00
C PHE A 16 -0.89 2.25 17.93
N SER A 17 -1.23 0.96 17.92
CA SER A 17 -0.23 -0.11 17.88
C SER A 17 0.40 -0.26 16.50
N LYS A 18 1.69 0.10 16.40
CA LYS A 18 2.49 -0.12 15.18
C LYS A 18 2.53 -1.60 14.78
N VAL A 19 2.64 -2.50 15.75
CA VAL A 19 2.67 -3.96 15.50
C VAL A 19 1.37 -4.45 14.89
N LYS A 20 0.22 -3.91 15.31
CA LYS A 20 -1.07 -4.26 14.68
C LYS A 20 -1.17 -3.69 13.26
N ALA A 21 -0.66 -2.49 13.03
CA ALA A 21 -0.68 -1.84 11.71
C ALA A 21 0.26 -2.50 10.68
N GLU A 22 1.28 -3.23 11.14
CA GLU A 22 2.24 -3.97 10.30
C GLU A 22 1.82 -5.42 10.04
N LYS A 23 0.54 -5.76 10.25
CA LYS A 23 -0.03 -7.07 9.91
C LYS A 23 -1.00 -6.93 8.75
N LEU A 24 -0.98 -7.91 7.84
CA LEU A 24 -2.00 -8.01 6.80
C LEU A 24 -3.39 -8.15 7.45
N PRO A 25 -4.37 -7.30 7.08
CA PRO A 25 -5.71 -7.38 7.64
C PRO A 25 -6.43 -8.66 7.19
N PRO A 26 -7.48 -9.10 7.92
CA PRO A 26 -8.35 -10.16 7.44
C PRO A 26 -9.11 -9.70 6.18
N HIS A 27 -9.61 -10.67 5.40
CA HIS A 27 -10.47 -10.38 4.25
C HIS A 27 -11.80 -9.75 4.71
N HIS A 28 -12.30 -8.81 3.93
CA HIS A 28 -13.55 -8.09 4.15
C HIS A 28 -14.39 -8.00 2.88
N SER A 29 -15.67 -7.63 3.01
CA SER A 29 -16.57 -7.42 1.87
C SER A 29 -16.15 -6.27 0.94
N CYS A 30 -15.24 -5.41 1.42
CA CYS A 30 -14.72 -4.24 0.71
C CYS A 30 -13.25 -4.41 0.30
N ASP A 31 -12.75 -5.63 0.22
CA ASP A 31 -11.41 -5.91 -0.31
C ASP A 31 -11.22 -5.31 -1.70
N ASN A 32 -9.99 -4.92 -2.00
CA ASN A 32 -9.64 -4.28 -3.24
C ASN A 32 -9.66 -5.30 -4.39
N HIS A 33 -10.72 -5.24 -5.19
CA HIS A 33 -10.91 -6.04 -6.40
C HIS A 33 -10.24 -5.35 -7.60
N ILE A 34 -9.40 -6.09 -8.32
CA ILE A 34 -8.69 -5.61 -9.51
C ILE A 34 -9.36 -6.23 -10.73
N GLU A 35 -10.45 -5.60 -11.19
CA GLU A 35 -11.16 -6.05 -12.39
C GLU A 35 -10.40 -5.63 -13.65
N LEU A 36 -10.09 -6.57 -14.55
CA LEU A 36 -9.39 -6.30 -15.81
C LEU A 36 -10.40 -6.12 -16.95
N GLU A 37 -10.17 -5.13 -17.82
CA GLU A 37 -10.90 -4.91 -19.08
C GLU A 37 -10.21 -5.57 -20.29
N GLY A 38 -9.05 -6.18 -20.08
CA GLY A 38 -8.24 -6.81 -21.11
C GLY A 38 -7.50 -8.05 -20.61
N SER A 39 -6.52 -8.50 -21.40
CA SER A 39 -5.61 -9.58 -21.00
C SER A 39 -4.70 -9.16 -19.87
N LEU A 40 -4.12 -10.16 -19.18
CA LEU A 40 -3.06 -9.93 -18.20
C LEU A 40 -1.91 -9.10 -18.82
N PRO A 41 -1.36 -8.13 -18.08
CA PRO A 41 -0.22 -7.38 -18.57
C PRO A 41 1.00 -8.32 -18.70
N PRO A 42 1.87 -8.08 -19.69
CA PRO A 42 3.11 -8.84 -19.82
C PRO A 42 4.00 -8.59 -18.61
N VAL A 43 4.88 -9.55 -18.30
CA VAL A 43 5.84 -9.44 -17.19
C VAL A 43 6.63 -8.13 -17.29
N GLY A 44 6.71 -7.42 -16.17
CA GLY A 44 7.46 -6.19 -15.99
C GLY A 44 8.96 -6.39 -16.24
N VAL A 45 9.60 -5.33 -16.73
CA VAL A 45 11.05 -5.34 -16.97
C VAL A 45 11.76 -5.20 -15.64
N ILE A 46 12.83 -5.97 -15.40
CA ILE A 46 13.66 -5.75 -14.23
C ILE A 46 14.56 -4.54 -14.50
N TYR A 47 14.27 -3.41 -13.84
CA TYR A 47 15.10 -2.23 -13.94
C TYR A 47 16.49 -2.44 -13.32
N SER A 48 17.50 -1.78 -13.90
CA SER A 48 18.83 -1.74 -13.30
C SER A 48 18.78 -0.90 -12.02
N LEU A 49 19.30 -1.46 -10.93
CA LEU A 49 19.32 -0.82 -9.61
C LEU A 49 20.76 -0.45 -9.25
N SER A 50 20.94 0.71 -8.62
CA SER A 50 22.22 1.05 -8.00
C SER A 50 22.58 0.05 -6.89
N ASN A 51 23.83 0.06 -6.41
CA ASN A 51 24.22 -0.78 -5.28
C ASN A 51 23.37 -0.46 -4.04
N GLN A 52 23.14 0.84 -3.76
CA GLN A 52 22.32 1.28 -2.64
C GLN A 52 20.86 0.80 -2.74
N ASP A 53 20.25 0.91 -3.92
CA ASP A 53 18.89 0.42 -4.17
C ASP A 53 18.81 -1.11 -4.06
N SER A 54 19.85 -1.80 -4.51
CA SER A 54 19.96 -3.25 -4.46
C SER A 54 20.04 -3.79 -3.03
N ASP A 55 20.78 -3.09 -2.17
CA ASP A 55 20.90 -3.42 -0.75
C ASP A 55 19.59 -3.11 -0.01
N THR A 56 18.96 -1.98 -0.35
CA THR A 56 17.65 -1.59 0.19
C THR A 56 16.58 -2.63 -0.19
N LEU A 57 16.56 -3.07 -1.45
CA LEU A 57 15.64 -4.11 -1.91
C LEU A 57 15.87 -5.45 -1.20
N ARG A 58 17.13 -5.82 -0.98
CA ARG A 58 17.50 -7.06 -0.30
C ARG A 58 17.03 -7.06 1.16
N ALA A 59 17.05 -5.91 1.84
CA ALA A 59 16.51 -5.76 3.18
C ALA A 59 14.97 -5.69 3.19
N TYR A 60 14.37 -5.03 2.20
CA TYR A 60 12.92 -4.83 2.11
C TYR A 60 12.14 -6.13 1.95
N ILE A 61 12.59 -7.04 1.07
CA ILE A 61 11.88 -8.29 0.76
C ILE A 61 11.59 -9.13 2.02
N PRO A 62 12.59 -9.57 2.81
CA PRO A 62 12.33 -10.41 3.98
C PRO A 62 11.47 -9.71 5.03
N GLU A 63 11.65 -8.40 5.23
CA GLU A 63 10.83 -7.61 6.18
C GLU A 63 9.34 -7.64 5.78
N ASN A 64 9.03 -7.49 4.48
CA ASN A 64 7.65 -7.48 4.02
C ASN A 64 7.05 -8.88 3.89
N VAL A 65 7.89 -9.90 3.71
CA VAL A 65 7.46 -11.31 3.80
C VAL A 65 7.08 -11.66 5.23
N GLU A 66 7.87 -11.25 6.22
CA GLU A 66 7.56 -11.45 7.65
C GLU A 66 6.24 -10.75 8.05
N LYS A 67 5.99 -9.57 7.50
CA LYS A 67 4.73 -8.81 7.69
C LYS A 67 3.55 -9.38 6.90
N VAL A 68 3.78 -10.37 6.03
CA VAL A 68 2.79 -10.95 5.12
C VAL A 68 2.20 -9.90 4.16
N PHE A 69 2.95 -8.84 3.86
CA PHE A 69 2.56 -7.83 2.86
C PHE A 69 2.96 -8.26 1.44
N THR A 70 3.93 -9.16 1.32
CA THR A 70 4.37 -9.79 0.06
C THR A 70 4.70 -11.24 0.36
N GLN A 71 4.68 -12.10 -0.65
CA GLN A 71 4.97 -13.53 -0.47
C GLN A 71 5.56 -14.09 -1.76
N PRO A 72 6.45 -15.09 -1.72
CA PRO A 72 6.94 -15.71 -2.94
C PRO A 72 5.81 -16.08 -3.90
N SER A 73 5.92 -15.65 -5.15
CA SER A 73 4.86 -15.74 -6.15
C SER A 73 5.33 -16.52 -7.38
N SER A 74 4.43 -17.31 -7.96
CA SER A 74 4.61 -17.97 -9.25
C SER A 74 3.72 -17.35 -10.34
N SER A 75 3.26 -16.11 -10.13
CA SER A 75 2.38 -15.42 -11.07
C SER A 75 3.01 -15.34 -12.47
N SER A 76 2.17 -15.54 -13.49
CA SER A 76 2.57 -15.37 -14.89
C SER A 76 2.72 -13.90 -15.29
N THR A 77 2.37 -12.98 -14.39
CA THR A 77 2.59 -11.53 -14.51
C THR A 77 3.34 -11.01 -13.28
N GLY A 78 3.71 -9.74 -13.30
CA GLY A 78 4.34 -9.07 -12.18
C GLY A 78 5.02 -7.78 -12.61
N GLU A 79 5.02 -6.79 -11.75
CA GLU A 79 5.44 -5.44 -12.09
C GLU A 79 6.83 -5.10 -11.56
N ALA A 80 7.49 -4.17 -12.26
CA ALA A 80 8.84 -3.77 -11.93
C ALA A 80 8.90 -2.97 -10.63
N VAL A 81 10.00 -3.10 -9.89
CA VAL A 81 10.28 -2.27 -8.71
C VAL A 81 11.33 -1.21 -9.03
N LEU A 82 11.15 -0.02 -8.47
CA LEU A 82 12.08 1.09 -8.55
C LEU A 82 12.12 1.83 -7.21
N PHE A 83 13.15 2.66 -7.01
CA PHE A 83 13.29 3.44 -5.78
C PHE A 83 13.19 4.94 -6.05
N VAL A 84 12.48 5.63 -5.16
CA VAL A 84 12.38 7.09 -5.15
C VAL A 84 12.83 7.60 -3.79
N LYS A 85 13.64 8.66 -3.76
CA LYS A 85 14.01 9.33 -2.51
C LYS A 85 12.83 10.16 -2.01
N ASN A 86 12.45 9.96 -0.75
CA ASN A 86 11.49 10.83 -0.11
C ASN A 86 12.13 12.19 0.23
N LYS A 87 11.32 13.14 0.73
CA LYS A 87 11.81 14.49 1.14
C LYS A 87 12.90 14.49 2.22
N TYR A 88 13.08 13.38 2.93
CA TYR A 88 14.08 13.19 3.97
C TYR A 88 15.30 12.39 3.48
N GLY A 89 15.38 12.09 2.18
CA GLY A 89 16.48 11.35 1.55
C GLY A 89 16.41 9.83 1.69
N ALA A 90 15.43 9.28 2.41
CA ALA A 90 15.26 7.83 2.52
C ALA A 90 14.66 7.25 1.24
N LEU A 91 15.13 6.07 0.85
CA LEU A 91 14.64 5.34 -0.31
C LEU A 91 13.28 4.70 -0.01
N ARG A 92 12.33 4.89 -0.92
CA ARG A 92 11.01 4.27 -0.91
C ARG A 92 10.89 3.35 -2.11
N LEU A 93 10.55 2.09 -1.86
CA LEU A 93 10.19 1.16 -2.92
C LEU A 93 8.87 1.60 -3.57
N CYS A 94 8.88 1.70 -4.89
CA CYS A 94 7.74 1.98 -5.73
C CYS A 94 7.59 0.82 -6.72
N VAL A 95 6.35 0.39 -6.91
CA VAL A 95 6.02 -0.64 -7.90
C VAL A 95 5.40 0.06 -9.09
N ASP A 96 5.92 -0.23 -10.27
CA ASP A 96 5.47 0.38 -11.53
C ASP A 96 4.23 -0.35 -12.06
N TYR A 97 3.09 -0.08 -11.45
CA TYR A 97 1.80 -0.63 -11.87
C TYR A 97 1.25 0.02 -13.16
N TYR A 98 2.05 0.74 -13.95
CA TYR A 98 1.54 1.45 -15.13
C TYR A 98 0.83 0.52 -16.12
N LYS A 99 1.40 -0.66 -16.39
CA LYS A 99 0.83 -1.63 -17.33
C LYS A 99 -0.44 -2.27 -16.77
N LEU A 100 -0.41 -2.74 -15.53
CA LEU A 100 -1.61 -3.23 -14.84
C LEU A 100 -2.73 -2.18 -14.85
N ASN A 101 -2.43 -0.95 -14.42
CA ASN A 101 -3.41 0.14 -14.34
C ASN A 101 -4.02 0.52 -15.70
N ALA A 102 -3.31 0.28 -16.80
CA ALA A 102 -3.81 0.54 -18.15
C ALA A 102 -4.91 -0.45 -18.57
N VAL A 103 -4.89 -1.67 -18.03
CA VAL A 103 -5.87 -2.72 -18.31
C VAL A 103 -6.88 -2.94 -17.18
N THR A 104 -6.69 -2.32 -16.02
CA THR A 104 -7.65 -2.37 -14.90
C THR A 104 -8.83 -1.43 -15.14
N ARG A 105 -10.06 -1.94 -14.93
CA ARG A 105 -11.27 -1.14 -14.92
C ARG A 105 -11.17 -0.05 -13.87
N LYS A 106 -11.33 1.20 -14.30
CA LYS A 106 -11.26 2.36 -13.41
C LYS A 106 -12.51 2.41 -12.54
N ASN A 107 -12.35 2.26 -11.23
CA ASN A 107 -13.39 2.59 -10.27
C ASN A 107 -13.56 4.12 -10.20
N LYS A 108 -14.56 4.64 -10.92
CA LYS A 108 -14.91 6.08 -10.93
C LYS A 108 -15.77 6.46 -9.73
N TYR A 109 -15.32 6.11 -8.52
CA TYR A 109 -16.02 6.49 -7.29
C TYR A 109 -16.09 8.02 -7.18
N PRO A 110 -17.27 8.60 -6.91
CA PRO A 110 -17.41 10.04 -6.85
C PRO A 110 -16.73 10.59 -5.60
N VAL A 111 -15.57 11.23 -5.78
CA VAL A 111 -14.93 12.02 -4.73
C VAL A 111 -15.54 13.42 -4.76
N PRO A 112 -16.19 13.88 -3.67
CA PRO A 112 -16.82 15.20 -3.66
C PRO A 112 -15.77 16.32 -3.80
N PRO A 113 -16.11 17.42 -4.49
CA PRO A 113 -15.27 18.61 -4.55
C PRO A 113 -14.90 19.14 -3.16
N MET A 114 -13.70 19.72 -3.04
CA MET A 114 -13.18 20.22 -1.76
C MET A 114 -14.10 21.26 -1.11
N ASN A 115 -14.71 22.16 -1.89
CA ASN A 115 -15.65 23.16 -1.37
C ASN A 115 -16.91 22.51 -0.75
N GLN A 116 -17.42 21.43 -1.33
CA GLN A 116 -18.55 20.70 -0.76
C GLN A 116 -18.17 20.03 0.56
N LEU A 117 -16.98 19.42 0.64
CA LEU A 117 -16.47 18.85 1.89
C LEU A 117 -16.30 19.92 2.98
N LEU A 118 -15.80 21.11 2.62
CA LEU A 118 -15.61 22.21 3.57
C LEU A 118 -16.93 22.79 4.09
N ASN A 119 -17.99 22.79 3.28
CA ASN A 119 -19.30 23.27 3.71
C ASN A 119 -19.89 22.44 4.86
N VAL A 120 -19.57 21.14 4.94
CA VAL A 120 -20.02 20.26 6.04
C VAL A 120 -19.47 20.73 7.40
N PHE A 121 -18.33 21.43 7.39
CA PHE A 121 -17.68 21.95 8.60
C PHE A 121 -18.16 23.35 9.00
N ASN A 122 -19.04 23.98 8.20
CA ASN A 122 -19.50 25.33 8.48
C ASN A 122 -20.22 25.41 9.85
N GLY A 123 -19.91 26.44 10.64
CA GLY A 123 -20.44 26.62 12.00
C GLY A 123 -19.74 25.77 13.07
N SER A 124 -18.82 24.86 12.71
CA SER A 124 -17.99 24.15 13.68
C SER A 124 -16.77 25.00 14.09
N SER A 125 -16.39 24.93 15.36
CA SER A 125 -15.26 25.68 15.92
C SER A 125 -14.09 24.78 16.37
N ILE A 126 -14.32 23.48 16.53
CA ILE A 126 -13.33 22.50 16.97
C ILE A 126 -13.23 21.39 15.92
N PHE A 127 -12.01 21.10 15.49
CA PHE A 127 -11.73 20.07 14.49
C PHE A 127 -10.76 19.04 15.04
N SER A 128 -10.95 17.77 14.64
CA SER A 128 -10.02 16.68 14.90
C SER A 128 -9.68 16.00 13.59
N LYS A 129 -8.40 15.64 13.41
CA LYS A 129 -7.93 14.95 12.22
C LYS A 129 -7.28 13.63 12.60
N ILE A 130 -7.77 12.56 12.00
CA ILE A 130 -7.23 11.21 12.16
C ILE A 130 -6.50 10.84 10.88
N TYR A 131 -5.29 10.30 11.02
CA TYR A 131 -4.52 9.77 9.92
C TYR A 131 -4.29 8.28 10.12
N LEU A 132 -4.58 7.50 9.10
CA LEU A 132 -4.29 6.07 9.08
C LEU A 132 -2.84 5.86 8.67
N ASN A 133 -2.04 5.26 9.56
CA ASN A 133 -0.67 4.90 9.22
C ASN A 133 -0.68 3.72 8.24
N GLY A 134 0.04 3.85 7.12
CA GLY A 134 0.09 2.80 6.10
C GLY A 134 -1.28 2.47 5.49
N GLY A 135 -2.19 3.44 5.39
CA GLY A 135 -3.61 3.20 5.06
C GLY A 135 -3.89 2.29 3.84
N TYR A 136 -3.03 2.29 2.82
CA TYR A 136 -3.17 1.36 1.69
C TYR A 136 -2.95 -0.11 2.08
N ASN A 137 -2.01 -0.40 2.98
CA ASN A 137 -1.73 -1.76 3.46
C ASN A 137 -2.84 -2.29 4.39
N LEU A 138 -3.75 -1.41 4.83
CA LEU A 138 -4.95 -1.79 5.59
C LEU A 138 -6.10 -2.25 4.68
N LEU A 139 -5.94 -2.16 3.36
CA LEU A 139 -6.89 -2.69 2.38
C LEU A 139 -6.28 -3.94 1.74
N ARG A 140 -6.90 -5.10 2.00
CA ARG A 140 -6.44 -6.36 1.42
C ARG A 140 -6.85 -6.45 -0.04
N ILE A 141 -5.98 -7.02 -0.88
CA ILE A 141 -6.37 -7.43 -2.22
C ILE A 141 -7.36 -8.60 -2.11
N LYS A 142 -8.42 -8.57 -2.92
CA LYS A 142 -9.43 -9.62 -2.91
C LYS A 142 -8.80 -10.98 -3.19
N GLU A 143 -9.30 -12.01 -2.51
CA GLU A 143 -8.88 -13.40 -2.74
C GLU A 143 -8.99 -13.78 -4.22
N GLY A 144 -7.89 -14.25 -4.80
CA GLY A 144 -7.76 -14.60 -6.20
C GLY A 144 -7.06 -13.51 -7.03
N ASP A 145 -7.06 -12.25 -6.61
CA ASP A 145 -6.46 -11.14 -7.36
C ASP A 145 -5.01 -10.85 -6.95
N GLU A 146 -4.50 -11.46 -5.87
CA GLU A 146 -3.17 -11.15 -5.31
C GLU A 146 -2.03 -11.36 -6.33
N HIS A 147 -2.23 -12.32 -7.24
CA HIS A 147 -1.27 -12.62 -8.31
C HIS A 147 -1.08 -11.45 -9.30
N LEU A 148 -2.04 -10.54 -9.40
CA LEU A 148 -1.97 -9.34 -10.25
C LEU A 148 -1.00 -8.30 -9.68
N THR A 149 -0.81 -8.31 -8.37
CA THR A 149 0.09 -7.36 -7.67
C THR A 149 1.50 -7.91 -7.46
N ALA A 150 1.85 -9.01 -8.14
CA ALA A 150 3.15 -9.63 -7.98
C ALA A 150 4.29 -8.67 -8.33
N LEU A 151 5.38 -8.73 -7.56
CA LEU A 151 6.57 -7.91 -7.71
C LEU A 151 7.63 -8.70 -8.47
N LYS A 152 8.20 -8.12 -9.54
CA LYS A 152 9.33 -8.72 -10.23
C LYS A 152 10.63 -8.02 -9.86
N THR A 153 11.55 -8.80 -9.30
CA THR A 153 12.84 -8.32 -8.85
C THR A 153 13.97 -9.20 -9.37
N LYS A 154 15.22 -8.71 -9.29
CA LYS A 154 16.40 -9.54 -9.56
C LYS A 154 16.64 -10.66 -8.55
N TYR A 155 15.89 -10.68 -7.44
CA TYR A 155 16.00 -11.69 -6.39
C TYR A 155 14.85 -12.71 -6.43
N GLY A 156 13.88 -12.55 -7.34
CA GLY A 156 12.71 -13.43 -7.44
C GLY A 156 11.42 -12.68 -7.72
N SER A 157 10.32 -13.44 -7.72
CA SER A 157 8.96 -12.94 -7.81
C SER A 157 8.28 -13.05 -6.44
N PHE A 158 7.64 -11.98 -6.00
CA PHE A 158 6.98 -11.88 -4.69
C PHE A 158 5.59 -11.23 -4.78
#